data_AF-A0A4R6U4F7-F1
#
_entry.id   AF-A0A4R6U4F7-F1
#
_cell.length_a   1.000
_cell.length_b   1.000
_cell.length_c   1.000
_cell.angle_alpha   90.00
_cell.angle_beta   90.00
_cell.angle_gamma   90.00
#
_symmetry.space_group_name_H-M   'P 1'
#
loop_
_entity.id
_entity.type
_entity.pdbx_description
1 polymer ?
#
loop_
_entity_poly.entity_id
_entity_poly.type
_entity_poly.pdbx_seq_one_letter_code
_entity_poly.pdbx_strand_id
1 'polypeptide(L)'
;MHNLDLYTPDGHSLNYVAYLLADNNNLSVKVAKYAGTDKCDLIENEEYGFCSLVKATHSVLGKLNIENRTLTRITGAAEREQHRLLDERALREALINAMVHNDYSAEVMPVVEIYADRLCITSYGGLINGLSVDECLAGRSMPRNRELMRVFRDLELVEQLGSGMARILRSYEPGIFHFSENFMEVRFPFSAGAASGAESTPQVTPPSHPPSRGAAGAATPAW
;
A
#
# COMPACT_ATOMS: atom_id res chain seq x y z
N MET A 1 17.02 17.69 19.12
CA MET A 1 15.58 17.71 19.49
C MET A 1 15.00 19.13 19.51
N HIS A 2 15.63 20.14 20.12
CA HIS A 2 15.10 21.52 20.15
C HIS A 2 14.84 22.15 18.78
N ASN A 3 15.68 21.87 17.77
CA ASN A 3 15.50 22.45 16.44
C ASN A 3 14.27 21.94 15.68
N LEU A 4 13.61 20.87 16.16
CA LEU A 4 12.46 20.24 15.49
C LEU A 4 11.14 20.45 16.25
N ASP A 5 11.15 21.29 17.29
CA ASP A 5 9.96 21.61 18.11
C ASP A 5 9.30 20.36 18.73
N LEU A 6 10.11 19.35 19.08
CA LEU A 6 9.67 18.08 19.65
C LEU A 6 9.41 18.13 21.17
N TYR A 7 9.63 19.28 21.81
CA TYR A 7 9.30 19.49 23.21
C TYR A 7 7.91 20.11 23.32
N THR A 8 7.20 19.82 24.42
CA THR A 8 5.99 20.56 24.76
C THR A 8 6.35 22.01 25.16
N PRO A 9 5.38 22.93 25.26
CA PRO A 9 5.64 24.33 25.61
C PRO A 9 6.40 24.53 26.93
N ASP A 10 6.38 23.53 27.84
CA ASP A 10 7.17 23.54 29.07
C ASP A 10 8.69 23.43 28.85
N GLY A 11 9.14 23.04 27.64
CA GLY A 11 10.54 22.86 27.28
C GLY A 11 11.21 21.62 27.90
N HIS A 12 10.48 20.79 28.63
CA HIS A 12 11.01 19.68 29.42
C HIS A 12 10.49 18.32 28.93
N SER A 13 9.20 18.25 28.63
CA SER A 13 8.53 17.02 28.18
C SER A 13 8.59 16.92 26.66
N LEU A 14 8.71 15.70 26.11
CA LEU A 14 8.60 15.47 24.68
C LEU A 14 7.13 15.42 24.24
N ASN A 15 6.82 15.91 23.04
CA ASN A 15 5.50 15.83 22.45
C ASN A 15 5.27 14.48 21.74
N TYR A 16 4.03 14.24 21.30
CA TYR A 16 3.66 12.97 20.67
C TYR A 16 4.38 12.71 19.34
N VAL A 17 4.76 13.76 18.60
CA VAL A 17 5.57 13.60 17.37
C VAL A 17 6.94 13.01 17.69
N ALA A 18 7.52 13.33 18.86
CA ALA A 18 8.76 12.70 19.30
C ALA A 18 8.58 11.18 19.54
N TYR A 19 7.41 10.76 20.05
CA TYR A 19 7.05 9.35 20.20
C TYR A 19 6.89 8.66 18.84
N LEU A 20 6.20 9.30 17.88
CA LEU A 20 6.07 8.79 16.50
C LEU A 20 7.43 8.59 15.82
N LEU A 21 8.40 9.46 16.11
CA LEU A 21 9.74 9.43 15.50
C LEU A 21 10.77 8.61 16.30
N ALA A 22 10.40 8.06 17.46
CA ALA A 22 11.31 7.26 18.27
C ALA A 22 11.72 5.96 17.57
N ASP A 23 12.97 5.53 17.76
CA ASP A 23 13.47 4.26 17.21
C ASP A 23 12.67 3.05 17.67
N ASN A 24 11.99 3.16 18.82
CA ASN A 24 11.06 2.17 19.35
C ASN A 24 9.78 2.90 19.81
N ASN A 25 8.64 2.50 19.25
CA ASN A 25 7.30 2.87 19.69
C ASN A 25 6.40 1.62 19.59
N ASN A 26 5.09 1.76 19.86
CA ASN A 26 4.15 0.63 19.84
C ASN A 26 3.14 0.72 18.68
N LEU A 27 3.43 1.56 17.67
CA LEU A 27 2.50 1.80 16.57
C LEU A 27 2.93 1.00 15.34
N SER A 28 1.94 0.50 14.58
CA SER A 28 2.17 -0.21 13.32
C SER A 28 1.12 0.15 12.27
N VAL A 29 1.58 0.25 11.03
CA VAL A 29 0.72 0.38 9.83
C VAL A 29 0.36 -1.02 9.36
N LYS A 30 -0.93 -1.28 9.18
CA LYS A 30 -1.44 -2.54 8.66
C LYS A 30 -1.50 -2.51 7.14
N VAL A 31 -1.01 -3.55 6.50
CA VAL A 31 -1.18 -3.83 5.08
C VAL A 31 -1.93 -5.14 4.95
N ALA A 32 -3.21 -5.05 4.58
CA ALA A 32 -4.09 -6.20 4.42
C ALA A 32 -4.38 -6.46 2.93
N LYS A 33 -4.45 -7.74 2.55
CA LYS A 33 -4.80 -8.17 1.20
C LYS A 33 -6.00 -9.10 1.23
N TYR A 34 -6.97 -8.84 0.37
CA TYR A 34 -8.22 -9.59 0.27
C TYR A 34 -8.33 -10.27 -1.09
N ALA A 35 -8.98 -11.43 -1.13
CA ALA A 35 -9.21 -12.19 -2.37
C ALA A 35 -10.25 -11.55 -3.27
N GLY A 36 -11.24 -10.89 -2.66
CA GLY A 36 -12.35 -10.25 -3.36
C GLY A 36 -12.23 -8.73 -3.41
N THR A 37 -13.35 -8.10 -3.71
CA THR A 37 -13.52 -6.64 -3.72
C THR A 37 -14.06 -6.10 -2.38
N ASP A 38 -14.27 -6.99 -1.41
CA ASP A 38 -14.71 -6.73 -0.04
C ASP A 38 -13.70 -7.27 1.00
N LYS A 39 -14.02 -7.10 2.28
CA LYS A 39 -13.15 -7.50 3.40
C LYS A 39 -13.39 -8.94 3.89
N CYS A 40 -14.14 -9.77 3.18
CA CYS A 40 -14.57 -11.08 3.67
C CYS A 40 -13.40 -12.08 3.71
N ASP A 41 -12.65 -12.18 2.61
CA ASP A 41 -11.64 -13.22 2.42
C ASP A 41 -10.22 -12.65 2.52
N LEU A 42 -9.69 -12.56 3.74
CA LEU A 42 -8.33 -12.10 4.02
C LEU A 42 -7.29 -13.14 3.55
N ILE A 43 -6.42 -12.73 2.62
CA ILE A 43 -5.29 -13.52 2.12
C ILE A 43 -4.04 -13.28 2.98
N GLU A 44 -3.77 -12.01 3.28
CA GLU A 44 -2.51 -11.59 3.88
C GLU A 44 -2.74 -10.40 4.81
N ASN A 45 -2.03 -10.37 5.93
CA ASN A 45 -2.04 -9.25 6.85
C ASN A 45 -0.64 -9.09 7.45
N GLU A 46 0.02 -8.00 7.11
CA GLU A 46 1.36 -7.65 7.57
C GLU A 46 1.33 -6.32 8.34
N GLU A 47 2.19 -6.22 9.35
CA GLU A 47 2.34 -5.01 10.17
C GLU A 47 3.72 -4.40 10.00
N TYR A 48 3.75 -3.08 9.79
CA TYR A 48 4.96 -2.29 9.58
C TYR A 48 5.05 -1.20 10.64
N GLY A 49 5.93 -1.38 11.63
CA GLY A 49 5.95 -0.51 12.79
C GLY A 49 6.96 -0.88 13.85
N PHE A 50 6.64 -0.55 15.10
CA PHE A 50 7.50 -0.74 16.27
C PHE A 50 8.86 -0.04 16.14
N CYS A 51 8.86 1.04 15.37
CA CYS A 51 10.01 1.85 15.07
C CYS A 51 9.57 3.23 14.60
N SER A 52 10.51 4.09 14.25
CA SER A 52 10.19 5.44 13.80
C SER A 52 9.22 5.42 12.62
N LEU A 53 8.28 6.36 12.62
CA LEU A 53 7.27 6.49 11.57
C LEU A 53 7.88 6.61 10.17
N VAL A 54 9.08 7.22 10.09
CA VAL A 54 9.88 7.30 8.86
C VAL A 54 10.29 5.91 8.37
N LYS A 55 10.83 5.07 9.25
CA LYS A 55 11.23 3.71 8.91
C LYS A 55 10.02 2.87 8.50
N ALA A 56 8.92 2.95 9.26
CA ALA A 56 7.67 2.30 8.90
C ALA A 56 7.17 2.72 7.52
N THR A 57 7.22 4.03 7.21
CA THR A 57 6.85 4.57 5.88
C THR A 57 7.67 3.91 4.76
N HIS A 58 9.00 3.82 4.92
CA HIS A 58 9.85 3.17 3.93
C HIS A 58 9.54 1.68 3.77
N SER A 59 9.27 0.96 4.86
CA SER A 59 8.93 -0.45 4.78
C SER A 59 7.60 -0.69 4.06
N VAL A 60 6.58 0.14 4.32
CA VAL A 60 5.30 0.07 3.59
C VAL A 60 5.49 0.43 2.12
N LEU A 61 6.29 1.46 1.79
CA LEU A 61 6.64 1.76 0.39
C LEU A 61 7.31 0.57 -0.31
N GLY A 62 8.20 -0.14 0.38
CA GLY A 62 8.82 -1.37 -0.11
C GLY A 62 7.79 -2.45 -0.44
N LYS A 63 6.84 -2.69 0.48
CA LYS A 63 5.74 -3.63 0.26
C LYS A 63 4.85 -3.21 -0.91
N LEU A 64 4.47 -1.95 -0.99
CA LEU A 64 3.67 -1.40 -2.08
C LEU A 64 4.36 -1.58 -3.45
N ASN A 65 5.68 -1.41 -3.52
CA ASN A 65 6.44 -1.65 -4.76
C ASN A 65 6.45 -3.13 -5.19
N ILE A 66 6.42 -4.06 -4.22
CA ILE A 66 6.32 -5.51 -4.49
C ILE A 66 4.90 -5.86 -4.98
N GLU A 67 3.87 -5.30 -4.36
CA GLU A 67 2.47 -5.56 -4.72
C GLU A 67 2.06 -4.88 -6.03
N ASN A 68 2.66 -3.74 -6.36
CA ASN A 68 2.48 -3.05 -7.65
C ASN A 68 3.19 -3.81 -8.77
N ARG A 69 2.76 -5.03 -9.08
CA ARG A 69 3.39 -5.91 -10.07
C ARG A 69 3.34 -5.32 -11.48
N THR A 70 4.28 -5.74 -12.33
CA THR A 70 4.30 -5.38 -13.75
C THR A 70 3.43 -6.34 -14.54
N LEU A 71 2.38 -5.84 -15.18
CA LEU A 71 1.68 -6.57 -16.23
C LEU A 71 2.53 -6.59 -17.50
N THR A 72 2.74 -7.78 -18.05
CA THR A 72 3.37 -7.94 -19.36
C THR A 72 2.26 -8.14 -20.39
N ARG A 73 2.04 -7.16 -21.26
CA ARG A 73 1.13 -7.35 -22.40
C ARG A 73 1.95 -7.90 -23.58
N ILE A 74 1.61 -9.09 -24.05
CA ILE A 74 2.15 -9.62 -25.32
C ILE A 74 1.32 -9.01 -26.44
N THR A 75 1.69 -7.81 -26.87
CA THR A 75 1.29 -7.29 -28.18
C THR A 75 1.99 -8.17 -29.21
N GLY A 76 1.29 -8.74 -30.20
CA GLY A 76 1.84 -9.71 -31.16
C GLY A 76 3.02 -9.25 -32.06
N ALA A 77 3.66 -8.12 -31.74
CA ALA A 77 4.95 -7.68 -32.25
C ALA A 77 6.06 -8.02 -31.22
N ALA A 78 7.33 -8.02 -31.63
CA ALA A 78 8.47 -8.35 -30.73
C ALA A 78 8.67 -7.37 -29.55
N GLU A 79 7.79 -6.39 -29.37
CA GLU A 79 7.82 -5.40 -28.31
C GLU A 79 6.91 -5.85 -27.16
N ARG A 80 7.51 -6.03 -25.98
CA ARG A 80 6.81 -6.29 -24.73
C ARG A 80 6.64 -4.97 -24.00
N GLU A 81 5.41 -4.46 -23.91
CA GLU A 81 5.10 -3.31 -23.06
C GLU A 81 4.91 -3.81 -21.62
N GLN A 82 5.79 -3.35 -20.73
CA GLN A 82 5.73 -3.59 -19.30
C GLN A 82 5.11 -2.39 -18.61
N HIS A 83 3.90 -2.55 -18.07
CA HIS A 83 3.23 -1.51 -17.29
C HIS A 83 2.93 -2.00 -15.88
N ARG A 84 3.26 -1.17 -14.89
CA ARG A 84 2.86 -1.39 -13.49
C ARG A 84 1.35 -1.27 -13.35
N LEU A 85 0.78 -1.96 -12.36
CA LEU A 85 -0.65 -1.88 -12.04
C LEU A 85 -1.11 -0.46 -11.71
N LEU A 86 -0.26 0.28 -11.01
CA LEU A 86 -0.49 1.62 -10.51
C LEU A 86 0.72 2.52 -10.84
N ASP A 87 0.46 3.81 -11.04
CA ASP A 87 1.51 4.84 -11.05
C ASP A 87 2.26 4.87 -9.70
N GLU A 88 3.54 4.51 -9.73
CA GLU A 88 4.40 4.40 -8.54
C GLU A 88 4.56 5.74 -7.81
N ARG A 89 4.56 6.86 -8.55
CA ARG A 89 4.74 8.19 -7.96
C ARG A 89 3.48 8.60 -7.22
N ALA A 90 2.31 8.43 -7.83
CA ALA A 90 1.04 8.72 -7.18
C ALA A 90 0.82 7.87 -5.93
N LEU A 91 1.18 6.57 -5.99
CA LEU A 91 1.06 5.67 -4.85
C LEU A 91 1.98 6.09 -3.69
N ARG A 92 3.23 6.47 -3.99
CA ARG A 92 4.17 7.03 -3.02
C ARG A 92 3.63 8.29 -2.36
N GLU A 93 3.14 9.25 -3.17
CA GLU A 93 2.60 10.51 -2.66
C GLU A 93 1.37 10.28 -1.77
N ALA A 94 0.46 9.39 -2.15
CA ALA A 94 -0.73 9.10 -1.35
C ALA A 94 -0.38 8.46 -0.01
N LEU A 95 0.57 7.52 0.04
CA LEU A 95 1.02 6.93 1.30
C LEU A 95 1.68 7.98 2.19
N ILE A 96 2.59 8.80 1.66
CA ILE A 96 3.27 9.84 2.44
C ILE A 96 2.26 10.87 2.96
N ASN A 97 1.30 11.27 2.13
CA ASN A 97 0.22 12.15 2.56
C ASN A 97 -0.58 11.53 3.70
N ALA A 98 -0.94 10.25 3.60
CA ALA A 98 -1.60 9.54 4.68
C ALA A 98 -0.75 9.55 5.96
N MET A 99 0.57 9.28 5.88
CA MET A 99 1.45 9.26 7.07
C MET A 99 1.65 10.64 7.71
N VAL A 100 1.67 11.72 6.94
CA VAL A 100 1.95 13.06 7.48
C VAL A 100 0.68 13.80 7.93
N HIS A 101 -0.44 13.58 7.23
CA HIS A 101 -1.70 14.28 7.49
C HIS A 101 -2.67 13.51 8.38
N ASN A 102 -2.36 12.27 8.77
CA ASN A 102 -3.19 11.49 9.70
C ASN A 102 -3.35 12.20 11.05
N ASP A 103 -4.55 12.09 11.61
CA ASP A 103 -4.83 12.49 12.98
C ASP A 103 -4.34 11.40 13.94
N TYR A 104 -3.29 11.72 14.69
CA TYR A 104 -2.69 10.79 15.64
C TYR A 104 -3.23 10.92 17.06
N SER A 105 -4.21 11.80 17.30
CA SER A 105 -4.77 12.03 18.65
C SER A 105 -5.44 10.79 19.25
N ALA A 106 -5.97 9.90 18.41
CA ALA A 106 -6.57 8.63 18.80
C ALA A 106 -5.62 7.43 18.69
N GLU A 107 -4.33 7.66 18.41
CA GLU A 107 -3.31 6.62 18.19
C GLU A 107 -3.65 5.63 17.05
N VAL A 108 -4.53 6.04 16.13
CA VAL A 108 -4.92 5.25 14.96
C VAL A 108 -3.95 5.53 13.82
N MET A 109 -3.32 4.47 13.33
CA MET A 109 -2.41 4.53 12.18
C MET A 109 -3.18 4.44 10.86
N PRO A 110 -2.64 4.99 9.75
CA PRO A 110 -3.16 4.70 8.43
C PRO A 110 -3.20 3.19 8.15
N VAL A 111 -4.14 2.77 7.31
CA VAL A 111 -4.31 1.39 6.87
C VAL A 111 -4.20 1.32 5.36
N VAL A 112 -3.50 0.30 4.87
CA VAL A 112 -3.41 -0.02 3.45
C VAL A 112 -4.17 -1.32 3.21
N GLU A 113 -5.09 -1.30 2.24
CA GLU A 113 -5.91 -2.45 1.89
C GLU A 113 -5.81 -2.73 0.40
N ILE A 114 -5.48 -3.96 0.04
CA ILE A 114 -5.32 -4.40 -1.35
C ILE A 114 -6.45 -5.38 -1.64
N TYR A 115 -7.29 -5.04 -2.60
CA TYR A 115 -8.41 -5.85 -3.06
C TYR A 115 -8.11 -6.41 -4.44
N ALA A 116 -9.00 -7.25 -4.97
CA ALA A 116 -8.87 -7.78 -6.33
C ALA A 116 -8.87 -6.69 -7.43
N ASP A 117 -9.53 -5.56 -7.19
CA ASP A 117 -9.79 -4.51 -8.18
C ASP A 117 -9.13 -3.17 -7.86
N ARG A 118 -8.59 -2.98 -6.66
CA ARG A 118 -8.06 -1.68 -6.21
C ARG A 118 -7.11 -1.80 -5.03
N LEU A 119 -6.35 -0.74 -4.80
CA LEU A 119 -5.60 -0.48 -3.58
C LEU A 119 -6.16 0.75 -2.87
N CYS A 120 -6.47 0.62 -1.58
CA CYS A 120 -6.98 1.70 -0.74
C CYS A 120 -5.94 2.11 0.30
N ILE A 121 -5.73 3.41 0.47
CA ILE A 121 -4.95 3.98 1.58
C ILE A 121 -5.90 4.86 2.38
N THR A 122 -6.13 4.49 3.64
CA THR A 122 -7.07 5.17 4.53
C THR A 122 -6.32 5.77 5.71
N SER A 123 -6.51 7.07 5.91
CA SER A 123 -6.00 7.82 7.07
C SER A 123 -7.16 8.24 7.98
N TYR A 124 -6.88 8.30 9.27
CA TYR A 124 -7.77 8.80 10.30
C TYR A 124 -7.76 10.32 10.34
N GLY A 125 -8.93 10.89 10.61
CA GLY A 125 -9.23 12.33 10.49
C GLY A 125 -9.78 12.68 9.11
N GLY A 126 -10.81 13.53 9.08
CA GLY A 126 -11.32 14.14 7.85
C GLY A 126 -10.43 15.28 7.34
N LEU A 127 -10.98 16.19 6.55
CA LEU A 127 -10.29 17.45 6.22
C LEU A 127 -10.17 18.34 7.47
N ILE A 128 -9.10 19.13 7.55
CA ILE A 128 -8.92 20.07 8.65
C ILE A 128 -9.92 21.22 8.49
N ASN A 129 -10.49 21.70 9.61
CA ASN A 129 -11.39 22.85 9.59
C ASN A 129 -10.71 24.04 8.90
N GLY A 130 -11.40 24.62 7.91
CA GLY A 130 -10.88 25.70 7.09
C GLY A 130 -10.20 25.27 5.79
N LEU A 131 -10.14 23.97 5.48
CA LEU A 131 -9.71 23.47 4.18
C LEU A 131 -10.87 22.73 3.49
N SER A 132 -11.36 23.26 2.38
CA SER A 132 -12.38 22.60 1.56
C SER A 132 -11.80 21.47 0.70
N VAL A 133 -12.68 20.60 0.19
CA VAL A 133 -12.31 19.54 -0.76
C VAL A 133 -11.68 20.15 -2.02
N ASP A 134 -12.29 21.19 -2.58
CA ASP A 134 -11.81 21.84 -3.81
C ASP A 134 -10.41 22.45 -3.61
N GLU A 135 -10.16 23.09 -2.45
CA GLU A 135 -8.83 23.62 -2.12
C GLU A 135 -7.81 22.49 -1.96
N CYS A 136 -8.18 21.41 -1.26
CA CYS A 136 -7.31 20.25 -1.10
C CYS A 136 -6.91 19.65 -2.45
N LEU A 137 -7.89 19.44 -3.35
CA LEU A 137 -7.68 18.93 -4.70
C LEU A 137 -6.90 19.92 -5.59
N ALA A 138 -7.03 21.22 -5.35
CA ALA A 138 -6.20 22.25 -5.97
C ALA A 138 -4.75 22.30 -5.42
N GLY A 139 -4.37 21.39 -4.53
CA GLY A 139 -3.03 21.29 -3.96
C GLY A 139 -2.77 22.23 -2.78
N ARG A 140 -3.82 22.85 -2.21
CA ARG A 140 -3.69 23.56 -0.93
C ARG A 140 -3.51 22.53 0.18
N SER A 141 -2.55 22.79 1.07
CA SER A 141 -2.20 21.89 2.15
C SER A 141 -2.12 22.65 3.47
N MET A 142 -2.76 22.10 4.49
CA MET A 142 -2.70 22.57 5.87
C MET A 142 -2.30 21.38 6.75
N PRO A 143 -1.01 21.23 7.10
CA PRO A 143 -0.55 20.10 7.89
C PRO A 143 -1.11 20.18 9.32
N ARG A 144 -1.72 19.09 9.79
CA ARG A 144 -2.17 18.93 11.18
C ARG A 144 -0.98 18.92 12.14
N ASN A 145 0.07 18.19 11.76
CA ASN A 145 1.29 18.00 12.55
C ASN A 145 2.45 18.73 11.86
N ARG A 146 2.75 19.97 12.28
CA ARG A 146 3.75 20.83 11.59
C ARG A 146 5.18 20.30 11.76
N GLU A 147 5.47 19.75 12.93
CA GLU A 147 6.74 19.14 13.32
C GLU A 147 7.00 17.89 12.48
N LEU A 148 5.97 17.05 12.32
CA LEU A 148 6.05 15.84 11.51
C LEU A 148 6.26 16.18 10.03
N MET A 149 5.47 17.12 9.50
CA MET A 149 5.63 17.63 8.13
C MET A 149 7.04 18.18 7.89
N ARG A 150 7.60 18.89 8.88
CA ARG A 150 8.97 19.39 8.84
C ARG A 150 9.99 18.26 8.74
N VAL A 151 9.89 17.24 9.58
CA VAL A 151 10.81 16.10 9.55
C VAL A 151 10.76 15.37 8.21
N PHE A 152 9.56 15.08 7.70
CA PHE A 152 9.42 14.39 6.41
C PHE A 152 9.96 15.23 5.25
N ARG A 153 9.78 16.55 5.28
CA ARG A 153 10.37 17.46 4.30
C ARG A 153 11.90 17.49 4.40
N ASP A 154 12.44 17.61 5.60
CA ASP A 154 13.90 17.68 5.82
C ASP A 154 14.61 16.37 5.42
N LEU A 155 13.86 15.26 5.36
CA LEU A 155 14.28 13.95 4.83
C LEU A 155 13.95 13.74 3.33
N GLU A 156 13.50 14.79 2.63
CA GLU A 156 13.15 14.75 1.20
C GLU A 156 12.02 13.75 0.85
N LEU A 157 11.19 13.39 1.82
CA LEU A 157 10.01 12.56 1.59
C LEU A 157 8.84 13.37 1.00
N VAL A 158 8.73 14.65 1.39
CA VAL A 158 7.68 15.58 0.95
C VAL A 158 8.31 16.80 0.25
N GLU A 159 7.75 17.22 -0.87
CA GLU A 159 8.16 18.44 -1.58
C GLU A 159 7.47 19.71 -1.06
N GLN A 160 8.16 20.85 -1.18
CA GLN A 160 7.78 22.13 -0.56
C GLN A 160 6.59 22.87 -1.21
N LEU A 161 6.11 22.45 -2.39
CA LEU A 161 5.27 23.27 -3.26
C LEU A 161 3.81 22.81 -3.39
N GLY A 162 3.34 21.89 -2.54
CA GLY A 162 1.97 21.33 -2.68
C GLY A 162 1.80 20.49 -3.96
N SER A 163 2.91 20.04 -4.56
CA SER A 163 2.94 19.26 -5.80
C SER A 163 2.37 17.85 -5.62
N GLY A 164 2.29 17.33 -4.39
CA GLY A 164 1.85 15.96 -4.10
C GLY A 164 0.46 15.65 -4.67
N MET A 165 -0.52 16.54 -4.46
CA MET A 165 -1.87 16.37 -5.03
C MET A 165 -1.84 16.40 -6.56
N ALA A 166 -1.12 17.37 -7.14
CA ALA A 166 -0.99 17.49 -8.59
C ALA A 166 -0.27 16.29 -9.25
N ARG A 167 0.62 15.60 -8.52
CA ARG A 167 1.27 14.36 -8.99
C ARG A 167 0.27 13.20 -9.06
N ILE A 168 -0.58 13.06 -8.04
CA ILE A 168 -1.63 12.04 -8.04
C ILE A 168 -2.64 12.34 -9.16
N LEU A 169 -3.13 13.58 -9.23
CA LEU A 169 -4.14 14.01 -10.20
C LEU A 169 -3.65 14.07 -11.66
N ARG A 170 -2.33 13.93 -11.89
CA ARG A 170 -1.78 13.76 -13.24
C ARG A 170 -2.11 12.38 -13.82
N SER A 171 -2.18 11.37 -12.97
CA SER A 171 -2.34 9.96 -13.38
C SER A 171 -3.73 9.41 -13.06
N TYR A 172 -4.49 10.08 -12.19
CA TYR A 172 -5.82 9.65 -11.76
C TYR A 172 -6.80 10.80 -11.67
N GLU A 173 -8.07 10.49 -11.91
CA GLU A 173 -9.17 11.44 -11.73
C GLU A 173 -9.43 11.75 -10.25
N PRO A 174 -9.93 12.95 -9.90
CA PRO A 174 -10.25 13.31 -8.51
C PRO A 174 -11.20 12.35 -7.80
N GLY A 175 -12.00 11.57 -8.54
CA GLY A 175 -12.95 10.59 -8.00
C GLY A 175 -12.31 9.44 -7.20
N ILE A 176 -10.98 9.29 -7.21
CA ILE A 176 -10.28 8.32 -6.34
C ILE A 176 -10.22 8.77 -4.87
N PHE A 177 -10.47 10.04 -4.58
CA PHE A 177 -10.44 10.58 -3.23
C PHE A 177 -11.83 10.52 -2.59
N HIS A 178 -11.89 9.93 -1.40
CA HIS A 178 -13.10 9.83 -0.60
C HIS A 178 -12.87 10.50 0.75
N PHE A 179 -13.61 11.57 0.99
CA PHE A 179 -13.55 12.34 2.23
C PHE A 179 -14.80 12.07 3.07
N SER A 180 -14.59 11.87 4.37
CA SER A 180 -15.64 11.82 5.37
C SER A 180 -15.25 12.70 6.56
N GLU A 181 -16.12 12.81 7.55
CA GLU A 181 -15.83 13.54 8.79
C GLU A 181 -14.59 12.98 9.51
N ASN A 182 -14.43 11.65 9.51
CA ASN A 182 -13.45 10.96 10.34
C ASN A 182 -12.34 10.26 9.57
N PHE A 183 -12.44 10.19 8.23
CA PHE A 183 -11.48 9.48 7.41
C PHE A 183 -11.26 10.16 6.07
N MET A 184 -10.03 10.07 5.59
CA MET A 184 -9.65 10.35 4.22
C MET A 184 -9.10 9.08 3.59
N GLU A 185 -9.68 8.68 2.46
CA GLU A 185 -9.30 7.48 1.74
C GLU A 185 -8.97 7.80 0.28
N VAL A 186 -7.91 7.18 -0.23
CA VAL A 186 -7.55 7.21 -1.65
C VAL A 186 -7.67 5.80 -2.21
N ARG A 187 -8.51 5.61 -3.24
CA ARG A 187 -8.77 4.31 -3.88
C ARG A 187 -8.19 4.28 -5.28
N PHE A 188 -7.07 3.59 -5.44
CA PHE A 188 -6.40 3.39 -6.72
C PHE A 188 -7.00 2.18 -7.45
N PRO A 189 -7.78 2.37 -8.52
CA PRO A 189 -8.30 1.25 -9.30
C PRO A 189 -7.17 0.57 -10.08
N PHE A 190 -7.19 -0.76 -10.15
CA PHE A 190 -6.31 -1.49 -11.03
C PHE A 190 -6.81 -1.40 -12.47
N SER A 191 -5.89 -1.19 -13.41
CA SER A 191 -6.22 -1.19 -14.84
C SER A 191 -6.92 -2.50 -15.26
N ALA A 192 -7.93 -2.42 -16.13
CA ALA A 192 -8.89 -3.49 -16.46
C ALA A 192 -8.31 -4.77 -17.12
N GLY A 193 -6.99 -4.98 -17.11
CA GLY A 193 -6.31 -6.23 -17.52
C GLY A 193 -5.58 -6.95 -16.37
N ALA A 194 -5.67 -6.43 -15.14
CA ALA A 194 -4.94 -6.93 -13.97
C ALA A 194 -5.63 -8.08 -13.22
N ALA A 195 -6.97 -8.07 -13.22
CA ALA A 195 -7.78 -8.91 -12.33
C ALA A 195 -7.90 -10.37 -12.79
N SER A 196 -7.39 -10.73 -13.98
CA SER A 196 -7.57 -12.07 -14.57
C SER A 196 -6.34 -12.98 -14.46
N GLY A 197 -5.42 -12.72 -13.52
CA GLY A 197 -4.19 -13.50 -13.34
C GLY A 197 -4.30 -14.74 -12.44
N ALA A 198 -5.51 -15.20 -12.11
CA ALA A 198 -5.72 -16.49 -11.45
C ALA A 198 -6.02 -17.57 -12.50
N GLU A 199 -5.12 -17.76 -13.47
CA GLU A 199 -5.16 -18.97 -14.30
C GLU A 199 -4.63 -20.14 -13.47
N SER A 200 -5.56 -21.03 -13.10
CA SER A 200 -5.27 -22.36 -12.60
C SER A 200 -4.28 -23.06 -13.52
N THR A 201 -3.10 -23.39 -13.01
CA THR A 201 -2.21 -24.35 -13.67
C THR A 201 -3.00 -25.65 -13.87
N PRO A 202 -3.20 -26.15 -15.10
CA PRO A 202 -3.76 -27.48 -15.26
C PRO A 202 -2.79 -28.47 -14.64
N GLN A 203 -3.24 -29.18 -13.60
CA GLN A 203 -2.53 -30.35 -13.09
C GLN A 203 -2.34 -31.32 -14.27
N VAL A 204 -1.09 -31.48 -14.68
CA VAL A 204 -0.70 -32.56 -15.57
C VAL A 204 -0.77 -33.84 -14.76
N THR A 205 -1.89 -34.55 -14.86
CA THR A 205 -2.00 -35.92 -14.35
C THR A 205 -0.98 -36.78 -15.10
N PRO A 206 -0.03 -37.45 -14.42
CA PRO A 206 0.88 -38.35 -15.10
C PRO A 206 0.09 -39.49 -15.75
N PRO A 207 0.50 -39.97 -16.95
CA PRO A 207 -0.23 -41.02 -17.66
C PRO A 207 -0.27 -42.30 -16.82
N SER A 208 -1.48 -42.83 -16.62
CA SER A 208 -1.71 -44.14 -16.02
C SER A 208 -1.11 -45.23 -16.91
N HIS A 209 -0.12 -45.96 -16.39
CA HIS A 209 0.34 -47.19 -17.03
C HIS A 209 -0.81 -48.21 -17.12
N PRO A 210 -1.04 -48.85 -18.27
CA PRO A 210 -2.00 -49.94 -18.37
C PRO A 210 -1.47 -51.18 -17.61
N PRO A 211 -2.36 -52.00 -17.01
CA PRO A 211 -1.94 -53.18 -16.27
C PRO A 211 -1.34 -54.23 -17.20
N SER A 212 -0.13 -54.71 -16.84
CA SER A 212 0.53 -55.85 -17.46
C SER A 212 -0.33 -57.12 -17.27
N ARG A 213 -0.83 -57.69 -18.37
CA ARG A 213 -1.37 -59.06 -18.37
C ARG A 213 -0.24 -60.05 -18.13
N GLY A 214 -0.12 -60.54 -16.91
CA GLY A 214 0.70 -61.71 -16.58
C GLY A 214 0.10 -62.95 -17.24
N ALA A 215 0.84 -63.52 -18.19
CA ALA A 215 0.55 -64.81 -18.79
C ALA A 215 0.85 -65.93 -17.77
N ALA A 216 -0.03 -66.92 -17.73
CA ALA A 216 0.14 -68.14 -16.97
C ALA A 216 1.36 -68.93 -17.49
N GLY A 217 2.39 -69.07 -16.65
CA GLY A 217 3.51 -69.98 -16.87
C GLY A 217 3.23 -71.30 -16.16
N ALA A 218 2.96 -72.34 -16.95
CA ALA A 218 2.92 -73.72 -16.48
C ALA A 218 4.34 -74.20 -16.14
N ALA A 219 4.43 -75.02 -15.10
CA ALA A 219 5.66 -75.61 -14.57
C ALA A 219 6.19 -76.76 -15.46
N THR A 220 7.51 -76.74 -15.69
CA THR A 220 8.50 -77.86 -15.82
C THR A 220 8.24 -79.02 -16.83
N PRO A 221 9.26 -79.83 -17.25
CA PRO A 221 10.59 -80.04 -16.65
C PRO A 221 11.81 -80.13 -17.60
N ALA A 222 12.99 -80.21 -16.96
CA ALA A 222 14.22 -80.95 -17.29
C ALA A 222 14.76 -80.88 -18.74
N TRP A 223 15.97 -80.36 -18.92
CA TRP A 223 17.28 -81.04 -18.83
C TRP A 223 18.38 -80.00 -18.58
#